data_AF-A0A7L5E3W3-F1
#
_entry.id   AF-A0A7L5E3W3-F1
#
_cell.length_a   1.000
_cell.length_b   1.000
_cell.length_c   1.000
_cell.angle_alpha   90.00
_cell.angle_beta   90.00
_cell.angle_gamma   90.00
#
_symmetry.space_group_name_H-M   'P 1'
#
loop_
_entity.id
_entity.type
_entity.pdbx_description
1 polymer ?
#
loop_
_entity_poly.entity_id
_entity_poly.type
_entity_poly.pdbx_seq_one_letter_code
_entity_poly.pdbx_strand_id
1 'polypeptide(L)'
;MTYTTVQAEGLKKYLRSILRYRETYEEVYDHVLTALTAKPDSISFEEAVNTILKDDFGGANSLPDMEKRCHKAVMMDMLRKQWFYVKAYFISSKIIFTILLTLATYSLVVLLNASNFIWLWLYLILTVLVTLIIMIRYFSVGYYFKDTKRSIRDKISEEIAGRPLFFYNMGVMFLYSTRKQHYKSLPPVDPFLLTAFIVINVIYILSFIRLSQDEFQLYITK
;
A
#
# COMPACT_ATOMS: atom_id res chain seq x y z
N MET A 1 15.67 29.27 23.16
CA MET A 1 16.81 29.35 22.21
C MET A 1 16.26 29.44 20.80
N THR A 2 16.70 30.39 19.97
CA THR A 2 16.31 30.47 18.56
C THR A 2 17.41 29.80 17.73
N TYR A 3 17.17 28.58 17.24
CA TYR A 3 18.19 27.84 16.48
C TYR A 3 18.48 28.50 15.13
N THR A 4 19.74 28.45 14.72
CA THR A 4 20.15 29.01 13.42
C THR A 4 19.60 28.16 12.28
N THR A 5 19.29 28.80 11.15
CA THR A 5 18.83 28.13 9.92
C THR A 5 19.79 27.02 9.49
N VAL A 6 21.10 27.22 9.70
CA VAL A 6 22.17 26.26 9.38
C VAL A 6 22.06 24.98 10.23
N GLN A 7 21.81 25.09 11.53
CA GLN A 7 21.65 23.92 12.41
C GLN A 7 20.40 23.11 12.06
N ALA A 8 19.30 23.82 11.76
CA ALA A 8 18.07 23.17 11.31
C ALA A 8 18.29 22.42 9.99
N GLU A 9 18.99 23.01 9.01
CA GLU A 9 19.34 22.35 7.75
C GLU A 9 20.28 21.15 7.96
N GLY A 10 21.26 21.26 8.85
CA GLY A 10 22.15 20.17 9.23
C GLY A 10 21.38 18.96 9.78
N LEU A 11 20.46 19.20 10.70
CA LEU A 11 19.59 18.15 11.26
C LEU A 11 18.68 17.53 10.17
N LYS A 12 18.07 18.35 9.31
CA LYS A 12 17.25 17.86 8.19
C LYS A 12 18.07 16.94 7.27
N LYS A 13 19.29 17.34 6.92
CA LYS A 13 20.19 16.56 6.06
C LYS A 13 20.59 15.24 6.72
N TYR A 14 20.92 15.29 8.02
CA TYR A 14 21.28 14.12 8.81
C TYR A 14 20.12 13.11 8.91
N LEU A 15 18.93 13.55 9.31
CA LEU A 15 17.77 12.64 9.42
C LEU A 15 17.33 12.11 8.05
N ARG A 16 17.47 12.90 6.98
CA ARG A 16 17.17 12.46 5.60
C ARG A 16 18.10 11.36 5.10
N SER A 17 19.34 11.26 5.59
CA SER A 17 20.25 10.18 5.17
C SER A 17 19.93 8.84 5.84
N ILE A 18 19.22 8.86 6.97
CA ILE A 18 18.89 7.67 7.76
C ILE A 18 17.45 7.21 7.50
N LEU A 19 16.49 8.13 7.56
CA LEU A 19 15.05 7.84 7.49
C LEU A 19 14.54 7.95 6.06
N ARG A 20 13.91 6.87 5.56
CA ARG A 20 13.47 6.78 4.17
C ARG A 20 12.13 7.45 3.96
N TYR A 21 11.24 7.34 4.94
CA TYR A 21 9.87 7.82 4.79
C TYR A 21 9.66 9.21 5.37
N ARG A 22 8.69 9.93 4.80
CA ARG A 22 8.36 11.30 5.22
C ARG A 22 7.82 11.33 6.64
N GLU A 23 6.89 10.45 6.99
CA GLU A 23 6.22 10.46 8.29
C GLU A 23 7.18 10.23 9.46
N THR A 24 8.09 9.26 9.34
CA THR A 24 9.11 8.99 10.37
C THR A 24 10.13 10.10 10.47
N TYR A 25 10.49 10.70 9.34
CA TYR A 25 11.37 11.86 9.30
C TYR A 25 10.75 13.09 9.98
N GLU A 26 9.49 13.41 9.65
CA GLU A 26 8.78 14.54 10.25
C GLU A 26 8.62 14.35 11.76
N GLU A 27 8.20 13.16 12.20
CA GLU A 27 8.04 12.83 13.62
C GLU A 27 9.36 13.01 14.40
N VAL A 28 10.46 12.43 13.90
CA VAL A 28 11.76 12.52 14.59
C VAL A 28 12.30 13.96 14.54
N TYR A 29 12.11 14.66 13.42
CA TYR A 29 12.55 16.05 13.29
C TYR A 29 11.82 16.97 14.26
N ASP A 30 10.50 16.89 14.31
CA ASP A 30 9.66 17.71 15.18
C ASP A 30 9.90 17.38 16.66
N HIS A 31 10.06 16.10 16.99
CA HIS A 31 10.41 15.66 18.34
C HIS A 31 11.78 16.18 18.77
N VAL A 32 12.80 16.05 17.92
CA VAL A 32 14.15 16.57 18.22
C VAL A 32 14.13 18.08 18.38
N LEU A 33 13.45 18.82 17.50
CA LEU A 33 13.31 20.27 17.63
C LEU A 33 12.62 20.66 18.95
N THR A 34 11.54 19.97 19.30
CA THR A 34 10.80 20.23 20.54
C THR A 34 11.66 19.93 21.76
N ALA A 35 12.32 18.76 21.79
CA ALA A 35 13.18 18.34 22.89
C ALA A 35 14.42 19.24 23.04
N LEU A 36 14.96 19.77 21.94
CA LEU A 36 16.05 20.73 21.97
C LEU A 36 15.67 21.99 22.75
N THR A 37 14.43 22.48 22.65
CA THR A 37 14.00 23.70 23.38
C THR A 37 14.07 23.56 24.90
N ALA A 38 14.08 22.32 25.42
CA ALA A 38 14.17 22.01 26.83
C ALA A 38 15.61 21.73 27.31
N LYS A 39 16.61 21.71 26.41
CA LYS A 39 18.01 21.43 26.77
C LYS A 39 18.74 22.70 27.25
N PRO A 40 19.71 22.57 28.17
CA PRO A 40 20.51 23.71 28.62
C PRO A 40 21.40 24.26 27.50
N ASP A 41 21.57 25.58 27.47
CA ASP A 41 22.41 26.28 26.48
C ASP A 41 23.91 25.92 26.54
N SER A 42 24.34 25.20 27.59
CA SER A 42 25.73 24.80 27.81
C SER A 42 26.18 23.60 26.98
N ILE A 43 25.27 22.86 26.34
CA ILE A 43 25.56 21.66 25.56
C ILE A 43 25.63 22.03 24.07
N SER A 44 26.60 21.48 23.35
CA SER A 44 26.67 21.70 21.89
C SER A 44 25.44 21.14 21.18
N PHE A 45 25.04 21.75 20.07
CA PHE A 45 23.86 21.29 19.30
C PHE A 45 23.97 19.82 18.90
N GLU A 46 25.14 19.39 18.42
CA GLU A 46 25.38 18.01 18.00
C GLU A 46 25.27 17.03 19.16
N GLU A 47 25.82 17.39 20.32
CA GLU A 47 25.74 16.57 21.54
C GLU A 47 24.30 16.52 22.08
N ALA A 48 23.57 17.63 22.03
CA ALA A 48 22.17 17.68 22.42
C ALA A 48 21.30 16.78 21.51
N VAL A 49 21.47 16.86 20.19
CA VAL A 49 20.79 16.00 19.21
C VAL A 49 21.13 14.53 19.44
N ASN A 50 22.41 14.19 19.58
CA ASN A 50 22.83 12.81 19.81
C ASN A 50 22.28 12.25 21.12
N THR A 51 22.21 13.07 22.17
CA THR A 51 21.62 12.69 23.46
C THR A 51 20.13 12.43 23.30
N ILE A 52 19.38 13.34 22.66
CA ILE A 52 17.94 13.15 22.40
C ILE A 52 17.70 11.87 21.57
N LEU A 53 18.46 11.67 20.50
CA LEU A 53 18.33 10.48 19.66
C LEU A 53 18.64 9.20 20.43
N LYS A 54 19.64 9.23 21.31
CA LYS A 54 20.02 8.09 22.15
C LYS A 54 18.94 7.76 23.17
N ASP A 55 18.46 8.77 23.89
CA ASP A 55 17.53 8.61 25.01
C ASP A 55 16.13 8.23 24.52
N ASP A 56 15.64 8.88 23.46
CA ASP A 56 14.24 8.74 23.03
C ASP A 56 14.05 7.69 21.93
N PHE A 57 15.07 7.49 21.08
CA PHE A 57 14.97 6.59 19.92
C PHE A 57 15.94 5.39 19.98
N GLY A 58 16.76 5.28 21.02
CA GLY A 58 17.78 4.22 21.15
C GLY A 58 19.00 4.44 20.26
N GLY A 59 19.23 5.67 19.80
CA GLY A 59 20.35 6.10 18.97
C GLY A 59 20.08 6.01 17.47
N ALA A 60 20.98 6.59 16.69
CA ALA A 60 20.87 6.68 15.23
C ALA A 60 20.73 5.30 14.55
N ASN A 61 21.39 4.28 15.08
CA ASN A 61 21.34 2.91 14.57
C ASN A 61 19.97 2.23 14.78
N SER A 62 19.15 2.74 15.71
CA SER A 62 17.84 2.21 16.05
C SER A 62 16.70 2.87 15.26
N LEU A 63 16.98 3.99 14.58
CA LEU A 63 16.01 4.71 13.74
C LEU A 63 15.45 3.85 12.59
N PRO A 64 16.26 3.04 11.85
CA PRO A 64 15.74 2.13 10.84
C PRO A 64 14.79 1.07 11.42
N ASP A 65 15.07 0.57 12.62
CA ASP A 65 14.20 -0.41 13.29
C ASP A 65 12.89 0.22 13.75
N MET A 66 12.93 1.46 14.26
CA MET A 66 11.74 2.25 14.54
C MET A 66 10.90 2.44 13.28
N GLU A 67 11.51 2.82 12.16
CA GLU A 67 10.84 2.99 10.88
C GLU A 67 10.18 1.69 10.41
N LYS A 68 10.87 0.56 10.54
CA LYS A 68 10.32 -0.77 10.23
C LYS A 68 9.13 -1.13 11.12
N ARG A 69 9.17 -0.81 12.41
CA ARG A 69 8.04 -1.00 13.33
C ARG A 69 6.84 -0.13 12.94
N CYS A 70 7.07 1.14 12.62
CA CYS A 70 6.05 2.05 12.12
C CYS A 70 5.42 1.51 10.83
N HIS A 71 6.25 1.11 9.85
CA HIS A 71 5.77 0.51 8.61
C HIS A 71 4.90 -0.73 8.86
N LYS A 72 5.32 -1.63 9.75
CA LYS A 72 4.54 -2.82 10.10
C LYS A 72 3.19 -2.45 10.74
N ALA A 73 3.17 -1.45 11.63
CA ALA A 73 1.95 -1.00 12.28
C ALA A 73 0.95 -0.41 11.26
N VAL A 74 1.42 0.49 10.40
CA VAL A 74 0.60 1.10 9.33
C VAL A 74 0.12 0.03 8.34
N MET A 75 0.98 -0.92 7.98
CA MET A 75 0.61 -2.05 7.11
C MET A 75 -0.53 -2.86 7.71
N MET A 76 -0.45 -3.21 9.00
CA MET A 76 -1.49 -3.97 9.67
C MET A 76 -2.81 -3.20 9.76
N ASP A 77 -2.76 -1.89 10.01
CA ASP A 77 -3.95 -1.03 10.00
C ASP A 77 -4.61 -1.00 8.61
N MET A 78 -3.83 -0.74 7.56
CA MET A 78 -4.34 -0.68 6.18
C MET A 78 -4.88 -2.03 5.70
N LEU A 79 -4.22 -3.15 6.05
CA LEU A 79 -4.73 -4.49 5.74
C LEU A 79 -6.02 -4.81 6.48
N ARG A 80 -6.14 -4.39 7.75
CA ARG A 80 -7.37 -4.55 8.52
C ARG A 80 -8.52 -3.77 7.87
N LYS A 81 -8.29 -2.52 7.47
CA LYS A 81 -9.27 -1.70 6.74
C LYS A 81 -9.64 -2.32 5.39
N GLN A 82 -8.64 -2.76 4.60
CA GLN A 82 -8.88 -3.44 3.33
C GLN A 82 -9.79 -4.65 3.50
N TRP A 83 -9.50 -5.49 4.50
CA TRP A 83 -10.29 -6.69 4.77
C TRP A 83 -11.69 -6.37 5.27
N PHE A 84 -11.84 -5.31 6.07
CA PHE A 84 -13.14 -4.80 6.47
C PHE A 84 -13.97 -4.38 5.25
N TYR A 85 -13.39 -3.68 4.27
CA TYR A 85 -14.08 -3.31 3.03
C TYR A 85 -14.43 -4.51 2.16
N VAL A 86 -13.55 -5.50 2.05
CA VAL A 86 -13.85 -6.75 1.33
C VAL A 86 -15.04 -7.46 1.96
N LYS A 87 -15.03 -7.64 3.29
CA LYS A 87 -16.13 -8.29 4.03
C LYS A 87 -17.47 -7.58 3.88
N ALA A 88 -17.45 -6.25 3.74
CA ALA A 88 -18.68 -5.47 3.55
C ALA A 88 -19.47 -5.88 2.28
N TYR A 89 -18.82 -6.46 1.27
CA TYR A 89 -19.48 -6.98 0.07
C TYR A 89 -20.21 -8.31 0.29
N PHE A 90 -19.96 -9.01 1.41
CA PHE A 90 -20.54 -10.34 1.67
C PHE A 90 -21.58 -10.37 2.80
N ILE A 91 -21.68 -9.32 3.63
CA ILE A 91 -22.52 -9.34 4.84
C ILE A 91 -23.52 -8.16 4.89
N SER A 92 -23.33 -7.13 4.05
CA SER A 92 -24.11 -5.88 4.12
C SER A 92 -25.12 -5.75 2.97
N SER A 93 -25.72 -4.56 2.82
CA SER A 93 -26.59 -4.18 1.69
C SER A 93 -25.97 -4.41 0.31
N LYS A 94 -24.65 -4.60 0.25
CA LYS A 94 -23.87 -4.93 -0.95
C LYS A 94 -23.93 -6.41 -1.35
N ILE A 95 -24.54 -7.30 -0.56
CA ILE A 95 -24.66 -8.72 -0.94
C ILE A 95 -25.45 -8.90 -2.25
N ILE A 96 -26.48 -8.08 -2.46
CA ILE A 96 -27.27 -8.07 -3.69
C ILE A 96 -26.36 -7.71 -4.89
N PHE A 97 -25.52 -6.68 -4.72
CA PHE A 97 -24.52 -6.32 -5.74
C PHE A 97 -23.56 -7.47 -6.03
N THR A 98 -23.05 -8.16 -4.99
CA THR A 98 -22.17 -9.31 -5.16
C THR A 98 -22.85 -10.46 -5.91
N ILE A 99 -24.10 -10.79 -5.58
CA ILE A 99 -24.88 -11.82 -6.28
C ILE A 99 -25.06 -11.44 -7.75
N LEU A 100 -25.48 -10.20 -8.03
CA LEU A 100 -25.66 -9.73 -9.41
C LEU A 100 -24.35 -9.75 -10.19
N LEU A 101 -23.24 -9.33 -9.57
CA LEU A 101 -21.91 -9.39 -10.16
C LEU A 101 -21.48 -10.82 -10.45
N THR A 102 -21.75 -11.77 -9.55
CA THR A 102 -21.48 -13.20 -9.76
C THR A 102 -22.29 -13.75 -10.93
N LEU A 103 -23.59 -13.50 -10.98
CA LEU A 103 -24.46 -13.98 -12.07
C LEU A 103 -24.04 -13.39 -13.44
N ALA A 104 -23.76 -12.09 -13.49
CA ALA A 104 -23.29 -11.43 -14.70
C ALA A 104 -21.93 -11.99 -15.17
N THR A 105 -21.00 -12.16 -14.23
CA THR A 105 -19.66 -12.70 -14.53
C THR A 105 -19.76 -14.15 -15.00
N TYR A 106 -20.55 -14.99 -14.33
CA TYR A 106 -20.76 -16.39 -14.73
C TYR A 106 -21.36 -16.48 -16.14
N SER A 107 -22.38 -15.68 -16.41
CA SER A 107 -23.03 -15.65 -17.71
C SER A 107 -22.04 -15.26 -18.82
N LEU A 108 -21.21 -14.24 -18.58
CA LEU A 108 -20.14 -13.84 -19.51
C LEU A 108 -19.12 -14.95 -19.72
N VAL A 109 -18.68 -15.61 -18.65
CA VAL A 109 -17.70 -16.70 -18.71
C VAL A 109 -18.21 -17.86 -19.57
N VAL A 110 -19.47 -18.28 -19.35
CA VAL A 110 -20.11 -19.35 -20.12
C VAL A 110 -20.33 -18.94 -21.57
N LEU A 111 -20.87 -17.72 -21.80
CA LEU A 111 -21.17 -17.22 -23.14
C LEU A 111 -19.93 -17.10 -24.02
N LEU A 112 -18.84 -16.60 -23.46
CA LEU A 112 -17.59 -16.39 -24.19
C LEU A 112 -16.84 -17.69 -24.46
N ASN A 113 -17.30 -18.82 -23.92
CA ASN A 113 -16.58 -20.10 -23.91
C ASN A 113 -15.09 -19.87 -23.61
N ALA A 114 -14.86 -19.11 -22.54
CA ALA A 114 -13.67 -18.27 -22.39
C ALA A 114 -12.38 -19.04 -22.68
N SER A 115 -11.84 -18.85 -23.89
CA SER A 115 -10.57 -19.44 -24.27
C SER A 115 -9.47 -18.90 -23.36
N ASN A 116 -8.37 -19.63 -23.25
CA ASN A 116 -7.18 -19.19 -22.51
C ASN A 116 -6.71 -17.77 -22.89
N PHE A 117 -7.04 -17.31 -24.09
CA PHE A 117 -6.71 -15.98 -24.58
C PHE A 117 -7.52 -14.87 -23.89
N ILE A 118 -8.82 -15.06 -23.67
CA ILE A 118 -9.70 -14.06 -23.03
C ILE A 118 -9.27 -13.83 -21.58
N TRP A 119 -8.83 -14.88 -20.89
CA TRP A 119 -8.24 -14.79 -19.55
C TRP A 119 -7.04 -13.86 -19.46
N LEU A 120 -6.11 -13.97 -20.41
CA LEU A 120 -4.91 -13.13 -20.44
C LEU A 120 -5.28 -11.65 -20.57
N TRP A 121 -6.29 -11.34 -21.38
CA TRP A 121 -6.78 -9.97 -21.56
C TRP A 121 -7.49 -9.43 -20.33
N LEU A 122 -8.35 -10.21 -19.69
CA LEU A 122 -9.00 -9.79 -18.44
C LEU A 122 -7.96 -9.49 -17.36
N TYR A 123 -6.92 -10.31 -17.26
CA TYR A 123 -5.80 -10.04 -16.36
C TYR A 123 -5.05 -8.76 -16.70
N LEU A 124 -4.73 -8.56 -17.98
CA LEU A 124 -4.04 -7.35 -18.41
C LEU A 124 -4.86 -6.11 -18.04
N ILE A 125 -6.18 -6.15 -18.26
CA ILE A 125 -7.10 -5.07 -17.91
C ILE A 125 -7.08 -4.82 -16.40
N LEU A 126 -7.20 -5.86 -15.56
CA LEU A 126 -7.15 -5.72 -14.10
C LEU A 126 -5.79 -5.16 -13.64
N THR A 127 -4.69 -5.58 -14.25
CA THR A 127 -3.33 -5.10 -13.94
C THR A 127 -3.15 -3.63 -14.30
N VAL A 128 -3.60 -3.25 -15.49
CA VAL A 128 -3.57 -1.86 -15.94
C VAL A 128 -4.44 -1.00 -15.01
N LEU A 129 -5.64 -1.46 -14.65
CA LEU A 129 -6.53 -0.73 -13.75
C LEU A 129 -5.89 -0.48 -12.38
N VAL A 130 -5.31 -1.51 -11.76
CA VAL A 130 -4.60 -1.38 -10.48
C VAL A 130 -3.42 -0.42 -10.59
N THR A 131 -2.64 -0.52 -11.67
CA THR A 131 -1.49 0.37 -11.91
C THR A 131 -1.94 1.82 -12.08
N LEU A 132 -3.02 2.05 -12.82
CA LEU A 132 -3.60 3.39 -13.00
C LEU A 132 -4.08 3.97 -11.66
N ILE A 133 -4.70 3.18 -10.78
CA ILE A 133 -5.12 3.64 -9.45
C ILE A 133 -3.89 4.08 -8.62
N ILE A 134 -2.80 3.30 -8.64
CA ILE A 134 -1.56 3.66 -7.94
C ILE A 134 -0.95 4.94 -8.53
N MET A 135 -0.92 5.06 -9.86
CA MET A 135 -0.37 6.25 -10.54
C MET A 135 -1.20 7.50 -10.24
N ILE A 136 -2.52 7.42 -10.30
CA ILE A 136 -3.43 8.50 -9.92
C ILE A 136 -3.16 8.90 -8.48
N ARG A 137 -3.02 7.91 -7.58
CA ARG A 137 -2.69 8.18 -6.18
C ARG A 137 -1.37 8.94 -6.04
N TYR A 138 -0.32 8.44 -6.66
CA TYR A 138 1.01 9.07 -6.60
C TYR A 138 0.98 10.50 -7.15
N PHE A 139 0.31 10.72 -8.28
CA PHE A 139 0.15 12.04 -8.88
C PHE A 139 -0.61 12.99 -7.95
N SER A 140 -1.73 12.55 -7.36
CA SER A 140 -2.48 13.36 -6.40
C SER A 140 -1.63 13.70 -5.18
N VAL A 141 -0.98 12.74 -4.53
CA VAL A 141 -0.12 13.00 -3.36
C VAL A 141 1.03 13.95 -3.72
N GLY A 142 1.74 13.72 -4.82
CA GLY A 142 2.83 14.58 -5.26
C GLY A 142 2.38 16.02 -5.55
N TYR A 143 1.20 16.18 -6.16
CA TYR A 143 0.59 17.49 -6.41
C TYR A 143 0.24 18.23 -5.11
N TYR A 144 -0.35 17.53 -4.13
CA TYR A 144 -0.77 18.15 -2.87
C TYR A 144 0.40 18.51 -1.94
N PHE A 145 1.37 17.61 -1.78
CA PHE A 145 2.42 17.79 -0.77
C PHE A 145 3.61 18.63 -1.22
N LYS A 146 3.82 18.80 -2.53
CA LYS A 146 5.02 19.46 -3.10
C LYS A 146 6.35 18.90 -2.55
N ASP A 147 6.32 17.71 -1.95
CA ASP A 147 7.47 16.99 -1.40
C ASP A 147 7.66 15.71 -2.21
N THR A 148 8.91 15.40 -2.53
CA THR A 148 9.31 14.22 -3.29
C THR A 148 9.66 13.04 -2.39
N LYS A 149 9.65 13.22 -1.06
CA LYS A 149 9.93 12.14 -0.12
C LYS A 149 8.78 11.12 -0.10
N ARG A 150 9.14 9.83 -0.11
CA ARG A 150 8.18 8.72 -0.14
C ARG A 150 7.40 8.64 1.17
N SER A 151 6.08 8.44 1.07
CA SER A 151 5.22 8.12 2.21
C SER A 151 5.25 6.62 2.53
N ILE A 152 5.19 6.25 3.82
CA ILE A 152 4.98 4.85 4.25
C ILE A 152 3.66 4.34 3.65
N ARG A 153 2.60 5.15 3.69
CA ARG A 153 1.26 4.76 3.23
C ARG A 153 1.22 4.48 1.73
N ASP A 154 1.99 5.22 0.94
CA ASP A 154 2.09 4.97 -0.51
C ASP A 154 2.80 3.65 -0.81
N LYS A 155 3.90 3.36 -0.11
CA LYS A 155 4.59 2.08 -0.25
C LYS A 155 3.70 0.90 0.12
N ILE A 156 2.96 1.02 1.23
CA ILE A 156 2.00 0.01 1.67
C ILE A 156 0.86 -0.14 0.66
N SER A 157 0.38 0.97 0.09
CA SER A 157 -0.66 0.95 -0.94
C SER A 157 -0.22 0.18 -2.18
N GLU A 158 1.02 0.39 -2.65
CA GLU A 158 1.61 -0.41 -3.74
C GLU A 158 1.64 -1.90 -3.38
N GLU A 159 2.07 -2.24 -2.16
CA GLU A 159 2.15 -3.63 -1.70
C GLU A 159 0.77 -4.29 -1.61
N ILE A 160 -0.23 -3.59 -1.10
CA ILE A 160 -1.61 -4.08 -1.03
C ILE A 160 -2.19 -4.24 -2.44
N ALA A 161 -1.97 -3.26 -3.32
CA ALA A 161 -2.44 -3.29 -4.70
C ALA A 161 -1.79 -4.40 -5.53
N GLY A 162 -0.52 -4.73 -5.26
CA GLY A 162 0.22 -5.78 -5.97
C GLY A 162 -0.13 -7.22 -5.58
N ARG A 163 -0.76 -7.45 -4.41
CA ARG A 163 -1.10 -8.81 -3.93
C ARG A 163 -2.02 -9.61 -4.87
N PRO A 164 -3.13 -9.05 -5.40
CA PRO A 164 -3.94 -9.74 -6.40
C PRO A 164 -3.14 -10.21 -7.61
N LEU A 165 -2.22 -9.38 -8.11
CA LEU A 165 -1.36 -9.74 -9.23
C LEU A 165 -0.46 -10.92 -8.87
N PHE A 166 0.09 -10.94 -7.66
CA PHE A 166 0.89 -12.07 -7.20
C PHE A 166 0.09 -13.37 -7.16
N PHE A 167 -1.10 -13.37 -6.52
CA PHE A 167 -1.96 -14.56 -6.47
C PHE A 167 -2.44 -14.99 -7.85
N TYR A 168 -2.73 -14.05 -8.74
CA TYR A 168 -3.08 -14.32 -10.12
C TYR A 168 -1.93 -15.03 -10.85
N ASN A 169 -0.71 -14.48 -10.79
CA ASN A 169 0.46 -15.07 -11.44
C ASN A 169 0.74 -16.48 -10.90
N MET A 170 0.61 -16.70 -9.59
CA MET A 170 0.68 -18.04 -9.00
C MET A 170 -0.39 -18.97 -9.56
N GLY A 171 -1.65 -18.51 -9.67
CA GLY A 171 -2.75 -19.28 -10.23
C GLY A 171 -2.51 -19.67 -11.69
N VAL A 172 -2.06 -18.73 -12.53
CA VAL A 172 -1.72 -19.00 -13.93
C VAL A 172 -0.52 -19.93 -14.06
N MET A 173 0.55 -19.71 -13.28
CA MET A 173 1.70 -20.61 -13.27
C MET A 173 1.32 -22.01 -12.83
N PHE A 174 0.46 -22.14 -11.80
CA PHE A 174 -0.07 -23.42 -11.36
C PHE A 174 -0.85 -24.11 -12.50
N LEU A 175 -1.80 -23.38 -13.11
CA LEU A 175 -2.58 -23.85 -14.27
C LEU A 175 -1.73 -24.16 -15.50
N TYR A 176 -0.54 -23.56 -15.65
CA TYR A 176 0.37 -23.82 -16.77
C TYR A 176 1.36 -24.95 -16.47
N SER A 177 1.82 -25.08 -15.23
CA SER A 177 2.71 -26.16 -14.78
C SER A 177 2.04 -27.52 -14.89
N THR A 178 0.74 -27.59 -14.60
CA THR A 178 -0.09 -28.79 -14.77
C THR A 178 -0.34 -29.12 -16.25
N ARG A 179 -0.10 -28.19 -17.20
CA ARG A 179 -0.19 -28.42 -18.67
C ARG A 179 1.05 -29.07 -19.27
N LYS A 180 2.23 -29.01 -18.62
CA LYS A 180 3.49 -29.41 -19.28
C LYS A 180 3.74 -30.92 -19.30
N GLN A 181 3.04 -31.69 -18.46
CA GLN A 181 3.26 -33.15 -18.34
C GLN A 181 2.26 -34.02 -19.12
N HIS A 182 1.08 -33.50 -19.40
CA HIS A 182 0.05 -34.13 -20.22
C HIS A 182 -0.60 -32.99 -21.01
N TYR A 183 -0.89 -33.11 -22.31
CA TYR A 183 -2.15 -32.65 -22.92
C TYR A 183 -2.11 -32.48 -24.44
N LYS A 184 -2.90 -33.34 -25.09
CA LYS A 184 -3.72 -32.96 -26.26
C LYS A 184 -5.18 -32.62 -25.91
N SER A 185 -5.69 -32.82 -24.68
CA SER A 185 -7.09 -32.46 -24.31
C SER A 185 -7.42 -32.44 -22.80
N LEU A 186 -7.22 -31.31 -22.08
CA LEU A 186 -7.88 -31.07 -20.77
C LEU A 186 -9.28 -30.53 -21.03
N PRO A 187 -10.26 -30.83 -20.16
CA PRO A 187 -11.47 -30.06 -20.11
C PRO A 187 -11.17 -28.59 -19.75
N PRO A 188 -12.00 -27.65 -20.24
CA PRO A 188 -11.88 -26.23 -19.91
C PRO A 188 -11.90 -25.99 -18.40
N VAL A 189 -11.23 -24.92 -17.94
CA VAL A 189 -11.30 -24.49 -16.52
C VAL A 189 -12.76 -24.33 -16.14
N ASP A 190 -13.15 -24.89 -14.99
CA ASP A 190 -14.52 -24.81 -14.50
C ASP A 190 -15.01 -23.35 -14.48
N PRO A 191 -16.08 -23.01 -15.23
CA PRO A 191 -16.66 -21.68 -15.27
C PRO A 191 -16.95 -21.08 -13.90
N PHE A 192 -17.27 -21.90 -12.90
CA PHE A 192 -17.55 -21.48 -11.53
C PHE A 192 -16.29 -20.97 -10.83
N LEU A 193 -15.17 -21.72 -10.89
CA LEU A 193 -13.90 -21.31 -10.28
C LEU A 193 -13.39 -20.00 -10.88
N LEU A 194 -13.51 -19.89 -12.20
CA LEU A 194 -13.19 -18.69 -12.96
C LEU A 194 -14.04 -17.50 -12.51
N THR A 195 -15.36 -17.68 -12.42
CA THR A 195 -16.28 -16.65 -11.93
C THR A 195 -15.91 -16.20 -10.53
N ALA A 196 -15.72 -17.13 -9.59
CA ALA A 196 -15.37 -16.81 -8.22
C ALA A 196 -14.07 -16.00 -8.16
N PHE A 197 -13.07 -16.42 -8.94
CA PHE A 197 -11.79 -15.72 -9.01
C PHE A 197 -11.93 -14.28 -9.52
N ILE A 198 -12.65 -14.05 -10.62
CA ILE A 198 -12.88 -12.69 -11.15
C ILE A 198 -13.64 -11.84 -10.12
N VAL A 199 -14.73 -12.36 -9.56
CA VAL A 199 -15.55 -11.63 -8.58
C VAL A 199 -14.74 -11.21 -7.37
N ILE A 200 -13.91 -12.10 -6.82
CA ILE A 200 -13.03 -11.79 -5.69
C ILE A 200 -12.03 -10.69 -6.05
N ASN A 201 -11.43 -10.74 -7.25
CA ASN A 201 -10.50 -9.70 -7.70
C ASN A 201 -11.19 -8.34 -7.88
N VAL A 202 -12.37 -8.31 -8.49
CA VAL A 202 -13.15 -7.08 -8.66
C VAL A 202 -13.52 -6.50 -7.30
N ILE A 203 -14.02 -7.32 -6.37
CA ILE A 203 -14.34 -6.88 -5.00
C ILE A 203 -13.09 -6.35 -4.28
N TYR A 204 -11.95 -7.01 -4.45
CA TYR A 204 -10.68 -6.57 -3.86
C TYR A 204 -10.26 -5.19 -4.41
N ILE A 205 -10.33 -4.99 -5.72
CA ILE A 205 -10.00 -3.71 -6.37
C ILE A 205 -10.95 -2.62 -5.90
N LEU A 206 -12.26 -2.87 -5.88
CA LEU A 206 -13.24 -1.89 -5.37
C LEU A 206 -12.99 -1.55 -3.90
N SER A 207 -12.60 -2.53 -3.09
CA SER A 207 -12.22 -2.33 -1.69
C SER A 207 -10.95 -1.50 -1.55
N PHE A 208 -9.98 -1.71 -2.45
CA PHE A 208 -8.73 -0.94 -2.49
C PHE A 208 -8.93 0.50 -2.96
N ILE A 209 -9.84 0.75 -3.91
CA ILE A 209 -10.25 2.10 -4.31
C ILE A 209 -10.82 2.83 -3.10
N ARG A 210 -11.71 2.18 -2.35
CA ARG A 210 -12.29 2.76 -1.13
C ARG A 210 -11.23 3.04 -0.07
N LEU A 211 -10.34 2.08 0.19
CA LEU A 211 -9.19 2.28 1.08
C LEU A 211 -8.37 3.49 0.65
N SER A 212 -8.10 3.63 -0.66
CA SER A 212 -7.34 4.75 -1.17
C SER A 212 -8.06 6.07 -0.94
N GLN A 213 -9.38 6.14 -1.17
CA GLN A 213 -10.19 7.34 -0.91
C GLN A 213 -10.17 7.76 0.56
N ASP A 214 -10.30 6.81 1.49
CA ASP A 214 -10.29 7.12 2.93
C ASP A 214 -8.91 7.61 3.39
N GLU A 215 -7.85 7.02 2.85
CA GLU A 215 -6.48 7.46 3.12
C GLU A 215 -6.19 8.82 2.48
N PHE A 216 -6.86 9.18 1.39
CA PHE A 216 -6.78 10.51 0.76
C PHE A 216 -7.52 11.60 1.52
N GLN A 217 -8.69 11.29 2.08
CA GLN A 217 -9.47 12.24 2.88
C GLN A 217 -8.68 12.80 4.07
N LEU A 218 -7.78 11.99 4.65
CA LEU A 218 -6.86 12.43 5.70
C LEU A 218 -5.93 13.58 5.29
N TYR A 219 -5.70 13.77 3.99
CA TYR A 219 -4.84 14.83 3.47
C TYR A 219 -5.60 16.10 3.07
N ILE A 220 -6.91 16.00 2.81
CA ILE A 220 -7.75 17.15 2.44
C ILE A 220 -8.29 17.87 3.70
N THR A 221 -8.42 17.15 4.80
CA THR A 221 -9.02 17.65 6.06
C THR A 221 -8.01 18.23 7.06
N LYS A 222 -6.72 18.22 6.74
CA LYS A 222 -5.66 18.90 7.51
C LYS A 222 -5.27 20.21 6.84
#